data_AF-A0A1Y1XCL6-F1
#
_entry.id   AF-A0A1Y1XCL6-F1
#
_cell.length_a   1.000
_cell.length_b   1.000
_cell.length_c   1.000
_cell.angle_alpha   90.00
_cell.angle_beta   90.00
_cell.angle_gamma   90.00
#
_symmetry.space_group_name_H-M   'P 1'
#
loop_
_entity.id
_entity.type
_entity.pdbx_description
1 polymer ?
#
loop_
_entity_poly.entity_id
_entity_poly.type
_entity_poly.pdbx_seq_one_letter_code
_entity_poly.pdbx_strand_id
1 'polypeptide(L)' 'ELDMITTLFNNILDSCHKKCIQTNYSEGDLNKGEQVCIDRCVAKYFDVNTKVGLQLQKMEKVTTRK' A
#
# COMPACT_ATOMS: atom_id res chain seq x y z
N GLU A 1 1.87 0.33 19.64
CA GLU A 1 2.52 1.05 18.51
C GLU A 1 3.01 0.09 17.42
N LEU A 2 3.72 -0.98 17.79
CA LEU A 2 4.20 -1.99 16.83
C LEU A 2 3.07 -2.62 16.00
N ASP A 3 1.91 -2.89 16.59
CA ASP A 3 0.79 -3.54 15.88
C ASP A 3 0.30 -2.72 14.68
N MET A 4 0.24 -1.40 14.77
CA MET A 4 -0.15 -0.54 13.63
C MET A 4 0.85 -0.62 12.49
N ILE A 5 2.15 -0.64 12.81
CA ILE A 5 3.21 -0.72 11.81
C ILE A 5 3.17 -2.10 11.14
N THR A 6 2.97 -3.16 11.91
CA THR A 6 2.84 -4.53 11.41
C THR A 6 1.65 -4.66 10.47
N THR A 7 0.47 -4.14 10.84
CA THR A 7 -0.71 -4.15 9.96
C THR A 7 -0.46 -3.37 8.68
N LEU A 8 0.16 -2.19 8.76
CA LEU A 8 0.50 -1.39 7.59
C LEU A 8 1.44 -2.15 6.64
N PHE A 9 2.49 -2.76 7.19
CA PHE A 9 3.47 -3.52 6.42
C PHE A 9 2.82 -4.71 5.70
N ASN A 10 1.98 -5.49 6.40
CA ASN A 10 1.27 -6.61 5.80
C ASN A 10 0.32 -6.18 4.67
N ASN A 11 -0.36 -5.04 4.82
CA ASN A 11 -1.23 -4.49 3.78
C ASN A 11 -0.44 -4.01 2.55
N ILE A 12 0.74 -3.41 2.75
CA ILE A 12 1.64 -3.03 1.65
C ILE A 12 2.11 -4.27 0.91
N LEU A 13 2.57 -5.30 1.63
CA LEU A 13 3.04 -6.55 1.04
C LEU A 13 1.96 -7.20 0.17
N ASP A 14 0.76 -7.39 0.71
CA ASP A 14 -0.35 -8.01 -0.02
C ASP A 14 -0.75 -7.19 -1.25
N SER A 15 -0.85 -5.86 -1.12
CA SER A 15 -1.23 -4.97 -2.22
C SER A 15 -0.20 -4.96 -3.34
N CYS A 16 1.08 -4.82 -3.00
CA CYS A 16 2.15 -4.73 -3.99
C CYS A 16 2.46 -6.08 -4.63
N HIS A 17 2.38 -7.18 -3.87
CA HIS A 17 2.48 -8.53 -4.43
C HIS A 17 1.40 -8.75 -5.50
N LYS A 18 0.12 -8.49 -5.18
CA LYS A 18 -1.01 -8.64 -6.12
C LYS A 18 -0.89 -7.75 -7.37
N LYS A 19 -0.22 -6.60 -7.27
CA LYS A 19 -0.10 -5.62 -8.37
C LYS A 19 1.10 -5.87 -9.27
N CYS A 20 2.21 -6.35 -8.70
CA CYS A 20 3.49 -6.38 -9.38
C CYS A 20 3.97 -7.78 -9.74
N ILE A 21 3.51 -8.81 -9.01
CA ILE A 21 3.93 -10.20 -9.23
C ILE A 21 2.85 -10.94 -10.02
N GLN A 22 3.24 -11.52 -11.15
CA GLN A 22 2.32 -12.36 -11.92
C GLN A 22 2.17 -13.71 -11.25
N THR A 23 0.99 -14.33 -11.37
CA THR A 23 0.74 -15.67 -10.81
C THR A 23 1.38 -16.79 -11.62
N ASN A 24 1.81 -16.49 -12.85
CA ASN A 24 2.55 -17.44 -13.69
C ASN A 24 4.05 -17.23 -13.51
N TYR A 25 4.64 -18.01 -12.60
CA TYR A 25 6.06 -17.92 -12.28
C TYR A 25 6.89 -18.70 -13.31
N SER A 26 7.67 -17.98 -14.10
CA SER A 26 8.64 -18.56 -15.02
C SER A 26 10.02 -18.75 -14.39
N GLU A 27 10.35 -17.94 -13.37
CA GLU A 27 11.64 -17.90 -12.68
C GLU A 27 11.41 -17.67 -11.18
N GLY A 28 12.38 -18.04 -10.33
CA GLY A 28 12.28 -17.89 -8.87
C GLY A 28 12.70 -16.51 -8.35
N ASP A 29 13.44 -15.75 -9.15
CA ASP A 29 13.92 -14.42 -8.81
C ASP A 29 13.02 -13.33 -9.41
N LEU A 30 12.97 -12.17 -8.75
CA LEU A 30 12.27 -11.01 -9.27
C LEU A 30 12.98 -10.46 -10.51
N ASN A 31 12.25 -10.35 -11.61
CA ASN A 31 12.79 -9.69 -12.79
C ASN A 31 12.91 -8.16 -12.55
N LYS A 32 13.68 -7.47 -13.40
CA LYS A 32 13.91 -6.02 -13.27
C LYS A 32 12.61 -5.21 -13.31
N GLY A 33 11.60 -5.67 -14.05
CA GLY A 33 10.29 -5.02 -14.13
C GLY A 33 9.51 -5.13 -12.82
N GLU A 34 9.52 -6.31 -12.19
CA GLU A 34 8.89 -6.57 -10.90
C GLU A 34 9.55 -5.75 -9.78
N GLN A 35 10.89 -5.71 -9.75
CA GLN A 35 11.64 -4.89 -8.77
C GLN A 35 11.23 -3.41 -8.86
N VAL A 36 11.30 -2.83 -10.06
CA VAL A 36 10.91 -1.43 -10.29
C VAL A 36 9.41 -1.19 -10.02
N CYS A 37 8.56 -2.17 -10.29
CA CYS A 37 7.14 -2.09 -9.97
C CYS A 37 6.91 -2.02 -8.46
N ILE A 38 7.57 -2.87 -7.67
CA ILE A 38 7.45 -2.91 -6.21
C ILE A 38 7.84 -1.55 -5.61
N ASP A 39 8.98 -0.99 -6.00
CA ASP A 39 9.44 0.33 -5.51
C ASP A 39 8.39 1.42 -5.77
N ARG A 40 7.86 1.46 -7.00
CA ARG A 40 6.80 2.41 -7.39
C ARG A 40 5.50 2.14 -6.65
N CYS A 41 5.17 0.87 -6.40
CA CYS A 41 3.96 0.48 -5.69
C CYS A 41 3.99 0.97 -4.25
N VAL A 42 5.08 0.73 -3.53
CA VAL A 42 5.24 1.19 -2.14
C VAL A 42 5.14 2.71 -2.05
N ALA A 43 5.84 3.44 -2.94
CA ALA A 43 5.77 4.90 -2.99
C ALA A 43 4.33 5.41 -3.21
N LYS A 44 3.59 4.80 -4.16
CA LYS A 44 2.17 5.13 -4.41
C LYS A 44 1.28 4.77 -3.23
N TYR A 45 1.53 3.64 -2.58
CA TYR A 45 0.73 3.20 -1.43
C TYR A 45 0.79 4.23 -0.31
N PHE A 46 1.99 4.73 0.04
CA PHE A 46 2.13 5.76 1.06
C PHE A 46 1.43 7.07 0.68
N ASP A 47 1.58 7.54 -0.57
CA ASP A 47 0.90 8.75 -1.06
C ASP A 47 -0.64 8.61 -0.95
N VAL A 48 -1.19 7.46 -1.36
CA VAL A 48 -2.62 7.18 -1.22
C VAL A 48 -3.03 7.08 0.25
N ASN A 49 -2.27 6.37 1.08
CA ASN A 49 -2.56 6.20 2.51
C ASN A 49 -2.61 7.54 3.24
N THR A 50 -1.68 8.45 2.94
CA THR A 50 -1.69 9.82 3.47
C THR A 50 -2.92 10.60 3.01
N LYS A 51 -3.25 10.55 1.71
CA LYS A 51 -4.43 11.24 1.16
C LYS A 51 -5.73 10.74 1.80
N VAL A 52 -5.88 9.42 1.95
CA VAL A 52 -7.05 8.82 2.61
C VAL A 52 -7.12 9.27 4.07
N GLY A 53 -6.00 9.24 4.80
CA GLY A 53 -5.94 9.74 6.19
C GLY A 53 -6.40 11.19 6.32
N LEU A 54 -5.99 12.07 5.39
CA LEU A 54 -6.44 13.47 5.37
C LEU A 54 -7.94 13.62 5.09
N GLN A 55 -8.51 12.77 4.22
CA GLN A 55 -9.95 12.80 3.94
C GLN A 55 -10.77 12.28 5.12
N LEU A 56 -10.33 11.21 5.78
CA LEU A 56 -10.99 10.69 6.97
C LEU A 56 -11.07 11.75 8.08
N GLN A 57 -9.95 12.45 8.36
CA GLN A 57 -9.93 13.55 9.34
C GLN A 57 -10.87 14.71 8.95
N LYS A 58 -11.00 15.01 7.65
CA LYS A 58 -11.97 16.01 7.18
C LYS A 58 -13.41 15.54 7.39
N MET A 59 -13.70 14.26 7.13
CA MET A 59 -15.03 13.68 7.31
C MET A 59 -15.43 13.61 8.79
N GLU A 60 -14.51 13.28 9.70
CA GLU A 60 -14.77 13.32 11.14
C GLU A 60 -15.26 14.70 11.59
N LYS A 61 -14.61 15.77 11.13
CA LYS A 61 -15.03 17.17 11.43
C LYS A 61 -16.42 17.52 10.89
N VAL A 62 -16.89 16.85 9.84
CA VAL A 62 -18.22 17.04 9.26
C VAL A 62 -19.27 16.25 10.06
N THR A 63 -18.97 15.01 10.42
CA THR A 63 -19.89 14.13 11.16
C THR A 63 -20.15 14.63 12.58
N THR A 64 -19.15 15.17 13.28
CA THR A 64 -19.33 15.71 14.65
C THR A 64 -20.07 17.06 14.70
N ARG A 65 -20.29 17.73 13.56
CA ARG A 65 -21.05 18.99 13.48
C ARG A 65 -22.54 18.80 13.11
N LYS A 66 -22.97 17.57 12.85
CA LYS A 66 -24.39 17.17 12.79
C LYS A 66 -24.81 16.57 14.12
#